data_AF-A0A392RTX1-F1
#
_entry.id   AF-A0A392RTX1-F1
#
_cell.length_a   1.000
_cell.length_b   1.000
_cell.length_c   1.000
_cell.angle_alpha   90.00
_cell.angle_beta   90.00
_cell.angle_gamma   90.00
#
_symmetry.space_group_name_H-M   'P 1'
#
loop_
_entity.id
_entity.type
_entity.pdbx_description
1 polymer ?
#
loop_
_entity_poly.entity_id
_entity_poly.type
_entity_poly.pdbx_seq_one_letter_code
_entity_poly.pdbx_strand_id
1 'polypeptide(L)'
;MKSLFGFQDTLEVVTNGVVALPANANAEARNNHRNLKKKDCKAMYAIQAALDSANFDKISHAETSKEAWDILVKYYDGGEK
;
A
#
# COMPACT_ATOMS: atom_id res chain seq x y z
N MET A 1 -2.39 -10.90 -6.28
CA MET A 1 -2.00 -10.49 -4.91
C MET A 1 -3.15 -10.17 -3.95
N LYS A 2 -4.42 -10.05 -4.37
CA LYS A 2 -5.55 -9.77 -3.44
C LYS A 2 -5.65 -10.76 -2.26
N SER A 3 -5.47 -12.06 -2.53
CA SER A 3 -5.47 -13.10 -1.47
C SER A 3 -4.33 -12.94 -0.45
N LEU A 4 -3.16 -12.46 -0.88
CA LEU A 4 -2.02 -12.19 0.02
C LEU A 4 -2.35 -11.04 0.98
N PHE A 5 -2.87 -9.92 0.46
CA PHE A 5 -3.24 -8.78 1.29
C PHE A 5 -4.45 -9.07 2.18
N GLY A 6 -5.39 -9.91 1.72
CA GLY A 6 -6.48 -10.41 2.56
C GLY A 6 -5.96 -11.24 3.73
N PHE A 7 -5.08 -12.20 3.48
CA PHE A 7 -4.45 -13.02 4.53
C PHE A 7 -3.64 -12.18 5.53
N GLN A 8 -2.95 -11.15 5.04
CA GLN A 8 -2.13 -10.28 5.88
C GLN A 8 -2.91 -9.17 6.61
N ASP A 9 -4.22 -9.05 6.39
CA ASP A 9 -5.08 -7.98 6.89
C ASP A 9 -4.61 -6.57 6.47
N THR A 10 -4.23 -6.43 5.19
CA THR A 10 -3.75 -5.19 4.60
C THR A 10 -4.49 -4.78 3.31
N LEU A 11 -5.49 -5.55 2.88
CA LEU A 11 -6.24 -5.28 1.66
C LEU A 11 -6.89 -3.89 1.64
N GLU A 12 -7.40 -3.45 2.79
CA GLU A 12 -8.04 -2.15 2.94
C GLU A 12 -7.08 -0.99 2.66
N VAL A 13 -5.88 -1.02 3.25
CA VAL A 13 -4.87 0.06 3.07
C VAL A 13 -4.28 0.07 1.66
N VAL A 14 -4.18 -1.08 1.00
CA VAL A 14 -3.75 -1.16 -0.41
C VAL A 14 -4.79 -0.57 -1.35
N THR A 15 -6.08 -0.78 -1.06
CA THR A 15 -7.17 -0.33 -1.93
C THR A 15 -7.47 1.16 -1.71
N ASN A 16 -7.61 1.55 -0.45
CA ASN A 16 -8.14 2.86 -0.05
C ASN A 16 -7.05 3.84 0.42
N GLY A 17 -5.85 3.34 0.72
CA GLY A 17 -4.77 4.15 1.30
C GLY A 17 -4.98 4.40 2.79
N VAL A 18 -4.07 5.18 3.37
CA VAL A 18 -4.19 5.66 4.75
C VAL A 18 -4.53 7.15 4.71
N VAL A 19 -5.71 7.50 5.22
CA VAL A 19 -6.17 8.89 5.27
C VAL A 19 -5.29 9.68 6.24
N ALA A 20 -4.92 10.91 5.85
CA ALA A 20 -4.18 11.82 6.68
C ALA A 20 -4.92 12.11 7.99
N LEU A 21 -4.19 12.11 9.10
CA LEU A 21 -4.75 12.40 10.40
C LEU A 21 -4.96 13.92 10.58
N PRO A 22 -6.15 14.39 11.04
CA PRO A 22 -6.38 15.81 11.30
C PRO A 22 -5.57 16.29 12.51
N ALA A 23 -5.16 17.56 12.51
CA ALA A 23 -4.28 18.13 13.54
C ALA A 23 -4.87 18.02 14.97
N ASN A 24 -6.20 18.14 15.09
CA ASN A 24 -6.94 18.05 16.36
C ASN A 24 -7.42 16.63 16.71
N ALA A 25 -6.87 15.59 16.07
CA ALA A 25 -7.23 14.21 16.36
C ALA A 25 -7.05 13.84 17.83
N ASN A 26 -8.01 13.11 18.38
CA ASN A 26 -7.93 12.58 19.74
C ASN A 26 -6.96 11.38 19.82
N ALA A 27 -6.71 10.88 21.04
CA ALA A 27 -5.77 9.79 21.27
C ALA A 27 -6.17 8.49 20.55
N GLU A 28 -7.46 8.18 20.48
CA GLU A 28 -7.98 6.99 19.82
C GLU A 28 -7.73 7.04 18.30
N ALA A 29 -8.06 8.15 17.66
CA ALA A 29 -7.82 8.37 16.24
C ALA A 29 -6.32 8.30 15.90
N ARG A 30 -5.45 8.84 16.76
CA ARG A 30 -3.99 8.72 16.62
C ARG A 30 -3.51 7.27 16.68
N ASN A 31 -4.04 6.48 17.62
CA ASN A 31 -3.68 5.06 17.75
C ASN A 31 -4.15 4.25 16.54
N ASN A 32 -5.37 4.48 16.07
CA ASN A 32 -5.92 3.83 14.89
C ASN A 32 -5.11 4.18 13.63
N HIS A 33 -4.78 5.45 13.43
CA HIS A 33 -3.92 5.88 12.33
C HIS A 33 -2.52 5.24 12.38
N ARG A 34 -1.92 5.11 13.56
CA ARG A 34 -0.65 4.39 13.73
C ARG A 34 -0.77 2.93 13.29
N ASN A 35 -1.86 2.26 13.61
CA ASN A 35 -2.11 0.88 13.18
C ASN A 35 -2.30 0.78 11.67
N LEU A 36 -3.02 1.73 11.06
CA LEU A 36 -3.16 1.81 9.60
C LEU A 36 -1.80 2.03 8.91
N LYS A 37 -0.95 2.94 9.41
CA LYS A 37 0.40 3.13 8.88
C LYS A 37 1.27 1.88 8.99
N LYS A 38 1.14 1.09 10.06
CA LYS A 38 1.83 -0.21 10.16
C LYS A 38 1.36 -1.20 9.10
N LYS A 39 0.04 -1.28 8.85
CA LYS A 39 -0.53 -2.12 7.79
C LYS A 39 -0.05 -1.67 6.41
N ASP A 40 0.00 -0.36 6.16
CA ASP A 40 0.51 0.23 4.92
C ASP A 40 1.97 -0.13 4.68
N CYS A 41 2.83 -0.02 5.70
CA CYS A 41 4.22 -0.48 5.61
C CYS A 41 4.33 -1.99 5.33
N LYS A 42 3.52 -2.81 6.01
CA LYS A 42 3.49 -4.27 5.78
C LYS A 42 3.08 -4.60 4.34
N ALA A 43 2.07 -3.92 3.82
CA ALA A 43 1.64 -4.07 2.44
C ALA A 43 2.71 -3.64 1.44
N MET A 44 3.35 -2.50 1.68
CA MET A 44 4.45 -1.99 0.84
C MET A 44 5.58 -3.01 0.76
N TYR A 45 5.99 -3.56 1.90
CA TYR A 45 7.01 -4.61 1.94
C TYR A 45 6.59 -5.85 1.15
N ALA A 46 5.33 -6.30 1.30
CA ALA A 46 4.82 -7.45 0.56
C ALA A 46 4.80 -7.21 -0.96
N ILE A 47 4.48 -5.98 -1.40
CA ILE A 47 4.58 -5.58 -2.81
C ILE A 47 6.04 -5.67 -3.26
N GLN A 48 6.95 -4.98 -2.56
CA GLN A 48 8.37 -4.94 -2.90
C GLN A 48 9.00 -6.35 -2.96
N ALA A 49 8.67 -7.23 -2.03
CA ALA A 49 9.15 -8.61 -1.98
C ALA A 49 8.59 -9.51 -3.09
N ALA A 50 7.46 -9.13 -3.69
CA ALA A 50 6.85 -9.86 -4.80
C ALA A 50 7.36 -9.43 -6.18
N LEU A 51 8.11 -8.33 -6.26
CA LEU A 51 8.67 -7.82 -7.51
C LEU A 51 10.09 -8.34 -7.74
N ASP A 52 10.43 -8.55 -9.01
CA ASP A 52 11.83 -8.66 -9.42
C ASP A 52 12.50 -7.27 -9.44
N SER A 53 13.82 -7.26 -9.55
CA SER A 53 14.60 -6.01 -9.58
C SER A 53 14.17 -5.06 -10.70
N ALA A 54 13.73 -5.58 -11.86
CA ALA A 54 13.27 -4.80 -13.00
C ALA A 54 11.92 -4.09 -12.77
N ASN A 55 11.09 -4.59 -11.85
CA ASN A 55 9.81 -3.97 -11.48
C ASN A 55 9.92 -3.10 -10.22
N PHE A 56 10.96 -3.28 -9.40
CA PHE A 56 11.19 -2.46 -8.22
C PHE A 56 11.38 -0.97 -8.55
N ASP A 57 12.17 -0.66 -9.59
CA ASP A 57 12.43 0.74 -9.99
C ASP A 57 11.15 1.51 -10.32
N LYS A 58 10.10 0.82 -10.78
CA LYS A 58 8.81 1.43 -11.16
C LYS A 58 8.05 1.98 -9.96
N ILE A 59 8.21 1.37 -8.79
CA ILE A 59 7.55 1.79 -7.55
C ILE A 59 8.51 2.48 -6.58
N SER A 60 9.74 2.76 -7.01
CA SER A 60 10.79 3.35 -6.17
C SER A 60 10.40 4.72 -5.57
N HIS A 61 9.54 5.47 -6.27
CA HIS A 61 9.02 6.75 -5.82
C HIS A 61 7.67 6.65 -5.08
N ALA A 62 7.09 5.46 -4.93
CA ALA A 62 5.83 5.31 -4.23
C ALA A 62 6.04 5.46 -2.71
N GLU A 63 5.27 6.32 -2.06
CA GLU A 63 5.37 6.57 -0.62
C GLU A 63 4.39 5.69 0.17
N THR A 64 3.35 5.20 -0.50
CA THR A 64 2.29 4.37 0.10
C THR A 64 2.05 3.08 -0.68
N SER A 65 1.57 2.05 0.02
CA SER A 65 1.24 0.78 -0.62
C SER A 65 0.15 0.93 -1.68
N LYS A 66 -0.77 1.88 -1.48
CA LYS A 66 -1.78 2.26 -2.48
C LYS A 66 -1.15 2.80 -3.76
N GLU A 67 -0.24 3.77 -3.66
CA GLU A 67 0.43 4.33 -4.85
C GLU A 67 1.23 3.27 -5.59
N ALA A 68 1.99 2.45 -4.86
CA ALA A 68 2.73 1.34 -5.46
C ALA A 68 1.79 0.37 -6.18
N TRP A 69 0.67 0.02 -5.56
CA TRP A 69 -0.35 -0.85 -6.16
C TRP A 69 -1.00 -0.23 -7.39
N ASP A 70 -1.39 1.05 -7.34
CA ASP A 70 -2.01 1.76 -8.45
C ASP A 70 -1.04 1.90 -9.65
N ILE A 71 0.26 2.10 -9.41
CA ILE A 71 1.31 2.07 -10.44
C ILE A 71 1.39 0.69 -11.09
N LEU A 72 1.46 -0.38 -10.29
CA LEU A 72 1.56 -1.75 -10.79
C LEU A 72 0.31 -2.14 -11.58
N VAL A 73 -0.89 -1.82 -11.09
CA VAL A 73 -2.14 -2.06 -11.82
C VAL A 73 -2.10 -1.33 -13.16
N LYS A 74 -1.77 -0.04 -13.21
CA LYS A 74 -1.66 0.68 -14.49
C LYS A 74 -0.62 0.09 -15.44
N TYR A 75 0.51 -0.37 -14.92
CA TYR A 75 1.57 -0.95 -15.72
C TYR A 75 1.16 -2.29 -16.36
N TYR A 76 0.53 -3.18 -15.59
CA TYR A 76 0.11 -4.49 -16.09
C TYR A 76 -1.23 -4.44 -16.84
N ASP A 77 -2.16 -3.57 -16.45
CA ASP A 77 -3.46 -3.39 -17.12
C ASP A 77 -3.32 -2.56 -18.41
N GLY A 78 -2.31 -1.69 -18.49
CA GLY A 78 -1.90 -1.00 -19.72
C GLY A 78 -0.88 -1.79 -20.57
N GLY A 79 -0.48 -2.98 -20.11
CA GLY A 79 0.56 -3.83 -20.69
C GLY A 79 0.05 -4.95 -21.62
N GLU A 80 -1.26 -5.05 -21.85
CA GLU A 80 -1.82 -5.92 -22.89
C GLU A 80 -2.64 -5.10 -23.89
N LYS A 81 -1.97 -4.73 -24.99
CA LYS A 81 -2.44 -4.96 -26.36
C LYS A 81 -1.25 -5.29 -27.25
#